data_AF-A0A1I1ZIL6-F1
#
_entry.id   AF-A0A1I1ZIL6-F1
#
_cell.length_a   1.000
_cell.length_b   1.000
_cell.length_c   1.000
_cell.angle_alpha   90.00
_cell.angle_beta   90.00
_cell.angle_gamma   90.00
#
_symmetry.space_group_name_H-M   'P 1'
#
loop_
_entity.id
_entity.type
_entity.pdbx_description
1 polymer ?
#
loop_
_entity_poly.entity_id
_entity_poly.type
_entity_poly.pdbx_seq_one_letter_code
_entity_poly.pdbx_strand_id
1 'polypeptide(L)'
;MTDEEIARNALAVRQLAFVDEVTFPKNVPLIFVELSPRLVSILPAEYHALQVMRESFTVINVIARYERYVEKLKRHEKYEAIEVAEEMLRIARIQASKL
;
A
#
# COMPACT_ATOMS: atom_id res chain seq x y z
N MET A 1 4.08 4.90 18.85
CA MET A 1 2.69 4.69 18.39
C MET A 1 2.05 3.63 19.26
N THR A 2 0.84 3.86 19.74
CA THR A 2 0.07 2.93 20.57
C THR A 2 -0.62 1.87 19.70
N ASP A 3 -1.04 0.76 20.30
CA ASP A 3 -1.79 -0.28 19.57
C ASP A 3 -3.14 0.23 19.04
N GLU A 4 -3.75 1.19 19.74
CA GLU A 4 -4.99 1.85 19.29
C GLU A 4 -4.77 2.69 18.03
N GLU A 5 -3.68 3.49 17.99
CA GLU A 5 -3.31 4.27 16.80
C GLU A 5 -3.02 3.34 15.61
N ILE A 6 -2.31 2.23 15.85
CA ILE A 6 -2.03 1.23 14.83
C ILE A 6 -3.33 0.62 14.29
N ALA A 7 -4.26 0.25 15.17
CA ALA A 7 -5.54 -0.34 14.76
C ALA A 7 -6.38 0.64 13.92
N ARG A 8 -6.46 1.92 14.33
CA ARG A 8 -7.15 2.96 13.55
C ARG A 8 -6.50 3.15 12.18
N ASN A 9 -5.17 3.24 12.13
CA ASN A 9 -4.44 3.35 10.87
C ASN A 9 -4.65 2.11 9.98
N ALA A 10 -4.73 0.91 10.57
CA ALA A 10 -4.95 -0.33 9.83
C ALA A 10 -6.33 -0.32 9.14
N LEU A 11 -7.37 0.09 9.87
CA LEU A 11 -8.72 0.22 9.35
C LEU A 11 -8.81 1.25 8.22
N ALA A 12 -8.11 2.38 8.36
CA ALA A 12 -8.05 3.42 7.35
C ALA A 12 -7.28 2.96 6.10
N VAL A 13 -6.14 2.28 6.27
CA VAL A 13 -5.31 1.75 5.17
C VAL A 13 -6.05 0.68 4.38
N ARG A 14 -6.83 -0.20 5.04
CA ARG A 14 -7.66 -1.22 4.37
C ARG A 14 -8.75 -0.63 3.46
N GLN A 15 -9.09 0.65 3.61
CA GLN A 15 -10.05 1.31 2.73
C GLN A 15 -9.42 1.87 1.45
N LEU A 16 -8.09 1.88 1.34
CA LEU A 16 -7.40 2.39 0.16
C LEU A 16 -7.54 1.44 -1.03
N ALA A 17 -7.82 1.98 -2.22
CA ALA A 17 -8.15 1.21 -3.41
C ALA A 17 -7.05 0.23 -3.91
N PHE A 18 -5.80 0.47 -3.53
CA PHE A 18 -4.68 -0.42 -3.88
C PHE A 18 -4.39 -1.49 -2.82
N VAL A 19 -5.13 -1.52 -1.71
CA VAL A 19 -4.88 -2.42 -0.59
C VAL A 19 -5.90 -3.56 -0.59
N ASP A 20 -5.41 -4.78 -0.42
CA ASP A 20 -6.23 -5.97 -0.17
C ASP A 20 -6.23 -6.29 1.34
N GLU A 21 -5.06 -6.62 1.87
CA GLU A 21 -4.88 -6.99 3.28
C GLU A 21 -3.73 -6.20 3.94
N VAL A 22 -3.81 -6.07 5.27
CA VAL A 22 -2.73 -5.55 6.10
C VAL A 22 -2.39 -6.58 7.17
N THR A 23 -1.15 -7.06 7.13
CA THR A 23 -0.62 -8.12 7.98
C THR A 23 0.41 -7.59 8.97
N PHE A 24 0.27 -8.00 10.24
CA PHE A 24 1.09 -7.56 11.37
C PHE A 24 1.81 -8.76 12.02
N PRO A 25 2.95 -9.22 11.48
CA PRO A 25 3.66 -10.33 12.06
C PRO A 25 4.28 -9.95 13.41
N LYS A 26 4.22 -10.85 14.39
CA LYS A 26 4.57 -10.58 15.79
C LYS A 26 6.06 -10.33 16.04
N ASN A 27 6.93 -10.89 15.21
CA ASN A 27 8.37 -10.96 15.47
C ASN A 27 9.20 -10.06 14.53
N VAL A 28 8.56 -9.18 13.75
CA VAL A 28 9.25 -8.27 12.83
C VAL A 28 8.72 -6.85 12.97
N PRO A 29 9.57 -5.82 12.84
CA PRO A 29 9.16 -4.42 12.93
C PRO A 29 8.46 -3.92 11.65
N LEU A 30 8.09 -4.82 10.74
CA LEU A 30 7.48 -4.52 9.44
C LEU A 30 6.01 -4.89 9.42
N ILE A 31 5.21 -4.04 8.79
CA ILE A 31 3.83 -4.30 8.40
C ILE A 31 3.82 -4.53 6.89
N PHE A 32 3.10 -5.56 6.49
CA PHE A 32 2.93 -5.93 5.09
C PHE A 32 1.56 -5.44 4.63
N VAL A 33 1.54 -4.65 3.57
CA VAL A 33 0.32 -4.15 2.92
C VAL A 33 0.23 -4.84 1.57
N GLU A 34 -0.65 -5.82 1.46
CA GLU A 34 -0.86 -6.59 0.24
C GLU A 34 -1.61 -5.73 -0.77
N LEU A 35 -1.17 -5.80 -2.03
CA LEU A 35 -1.76 -5.04 -3.11
C LEU A 35 -3.06 -5.68 -3.60
N SER A 36 -3.94 -4.86 -4.16
CA SER A 36 -5.21 -5.32 -4.70
C SER A 36 -5.05 -6.47 -5.71
N PRO A 37 -6.01 -7.41 -5.77
CA PRO A 37 -5.95 -8.54 -6.70
C PRO A 37 -5.77 -8.13 -8.17
N ARG A 38 -6.29 -6.95 -8.55
CA ARG A 38 -6.17 -6.38 -9.90
C ARG A 38 -4.73 -5.99 -10.25
N LEU A 39 -3.90 -5.59 -9.27
CA LEU A 39 -2.46 -5.36 -9.49
C LEU A 39 -1.68 -6.67 -9.42
N VAL A 40 -1.99 -7.50 -8.43
CA VAL A 40 -1.30 -8.79 -8.20
C VAL A 40 -1.40 -9.72 -9.41
N SER A 41 -2.52 -9.72 -10.14
CA SER A 41 -2.72 -10.57 -11.32
C SER A 41 -1.81 -10.26 -12.52
N ILE A 42 -1.23 -9.06 -12.58
CA ILE A 42 -0.38 -8.58 -13.69
C ILE A 42 1.06 -8.32 -13.28
N LEU A 43 1.40 -8.54 -12.01
CA LEU A 43 2.70 -8.24 -11.45
C LEU A 43 3.39 -9.51 -10.93
N PRO A 44 4.72 -9.59 -11.01
CA PRO A 44 5.48 -10.66 -10.35
C PRO A 44 5.31 -10.63 -8.83
N ALA A 45 5.50 -11.79 -8.19
CA ALA A 45 5.28 -11.99 -6.75
C ALA A 45 6.05 -11.00 -5.86
N GLU A 46 7.26 -10.59 -6.26
CA GLU A 46 8.07 -9.64 -5.49
C GLU A 46 7.47 -8.22 -5.40
N TYR A 47 6.41 -7.93 -6.15
CA TYR A 47 5.69 -6.65 -6.14
C TYR A 47 4.36 -6.71 -5.38
N HIS A 48 3.92 -7.89 -4.91
CA HIS A 48 2.57 -8.08 -4.37
C HIS A 48 2.33 -7.40 -3.02
N ALA A 49 3.37 -6.98 -2.31
CA ALA A 49 3.21 -6.33 -1.02
C ALA A 49 4.15 -5.12 -0.84
N LEU A 50 3.64 -4.08 -0.20
CA LEU A 50 4.44 -2.98 0.34
C LEU A 50 4.89 -3.34 1.75
N GLN A 51 6.15 -3.01 2.06
CA GLN A 51 6.70 -3.12 3.40
C GLN A 51 6.82 -1.73 4.00
N VAL A 52 6.24 -1.55 5.20
CA VAL A 52 6.21 -0.31 5.96
C VAL A 52 6.65 -0.59 7.39
N MET A 53 7.44 0.29 7.99
CA MET A 53 7.87 0.14 9.38
C MET A 53 6.69 0.35 10.33
N ARG A 54 6.57 -0.50 11.35
CA ARG A 54 5.51 -0.42 12.35
C ARG A 54 5.48 0.93 13.05
N GLU A 55 6.62 1.53 13.33
CA GLU A 55 6.72 2.83 14.02
C GLU A 55 6.21 4.01 13.18
N SER A 56 6.20 3.88 11.85
CA SER A 56 5.80 4.93 10.91
C SER A 56 4.51 4.59 10.16
N PHE A 57 3.76 3.58 10.61
CA PHE A 57 2.57 3.12 9.91
C PHE A 57 1.41 4.09 10.06
N THR A 58 1.18 4.87 9.01
CA THR A 58 0.09 5.84 8.85
C THR A 58 -0.44 5.77 7.41
N VAL A 59 -1.66 6.26 7.18
CA VAL A 59 -2.23 6.36 5.83
C VAL A 59 -1.30 7.12 4.87
N ILE A 60 -0.78 8.26 5.34
CA ILE A 60 0.14 9.12 4.56
C ILE A 60 1.41 8.35 4.15
N ASN A 61 2.02 7.62 5.09
CA ASN A 61 3.26 6.89 4.81
C ASN A 61 3.03 5.68 3.90
N VAL A 62 1.88 5.02 3.98
CA VAL A 62 1.51 3.94 3.06
C VAL A 62 1.31 4.49 1.64
N ILE A 63 0.62 5.63 1.50
CA ILE A 63 0.46 6.31 0.19
C ILE A 63 1.82 6.73 -0.37
N ALA A 64 2.67 7.37 0.42
CA ALA A 64 4.02 7.75 -0.02
C ALA A 64 4.88 6.54 -0.42
N ARG A 65 4.71 5.40 0.28
CA ARG A 65 5.37 4.13 -0.09
C ARG A 65 4.85 3.61 -1.42
N TYR A 66 3.55 3.69 -1.65
CA TYR A 66 2.90 3.28 -2.89
C TYR A 66 3.28 4.19 -4.08
N GLU A 67 3.45 5.50 -3.86
CA GLU A 67 3.97 6.42 -4.88
C GLU A 67 5.36 6.03 -5.36
N ARG A 68 6.27 5.72 -4.42
CA ARG A 68 7.61 5.22 -4.76
C ARG A 68 7.56 3.87 -5.48
N TYR A 69 6.57 3.04 -5.15
CA TYR A 69 6.32 1.79 -5.83
C TYR A 69 5.89 2.00 -7.29
N VAL A 70 4.98 2.93 -7.56
CA VAL A 70 4.58 3.32 -8.93
C VAL A 70 5.80 3.82 -9.72
N GLU A 71 6.63 4.67 -9.13
CA GLU A 71 7.87 5.14 -9.77
C GLU A 71 8.87 4.00 -10.04
N LYS A 72 8.92 2.98 -9.17
CA LYS A 72 9.72 1.76 -9.42
C LYS A 72 9.18 0.98 -10.62
N LEU A 73 7.85 0.85 -10.76
CA LEU A 73 7.24 0.19 -11.92
C LEU A 73 7.58 0.90 -13.24
N LYS A 74 7.57 2.24 -13.24
CA LYS A 74 7.99 3.07 -14.39
C LYS A 74 9.42 2.79 -14.82
N ARG A 75 10.35 2.73 -13.86
CA ARG A 75 11.77 2.44 -14.13
C ARG A 75 12.01 1.03 -14.70
N HIS A 76 11.12 0.10 -14.41
CA HIS A 76 11.19 -1.29 -14.89
C HIS A 76 10.25 -1.56 -16.08
N GLU A 77 9.73 -0.50 -16.71
CA GLU A 77 8.92 -0.57 -17.94
C GLU A 77 7.71 -1.52 -17.84
N LYS A 78 7.08 -1.57 -16.65
CA LYS A 78 5.89 -2.40 -16.39
C LYS A 78 4.61 -1.73 -16.87
N TYR A 79 4.52 -1.40 -18.16
CA TYR A 79 3.48 -0.54 -18.75
C TYR A 79 2.05 -0.95 -18.39
N GLU A 80 1.70 -2.22 -18.49
CA GLU A 80 0.35 -2.72 -18.15
C GLU A 80 -0.01 -2.48 -16.67
N ALA A 81 0.98 -2.53 -15.77
CA ALA A 81 0.78 -2.32 -14.35
C ALA A 81 0.83 -0.84 -13.95
N ILE A 82 1.51 0.02 -14.71
CA ILE A 82 1.64 1.45 -14.39
C ILE A 82 0.29 2.15 -14.42
N GLU A 83 -0.50 1.95 -15.48
CA GLU A 83 -1.81 2.61 -15.62
C GLU A 83 -2.75 2.23 -14.47
N VAL A 84 -2.84 0.94 -14.16
CA VAL A 84 -3.65 0.43 -13.04
C VAL A 84 -3.15 1.01 -11.72
N ALA A 85 -1.83 1.05 -11.52
CA ALA A 85 -1.26 1.50 -10.25
C ALA A 85 -1.48 3.01 -10.04
N GLU A 86 -1.34 3.82 -11.09
CA GLU A 86 -1.61 5.27 -11.07
C GLU A 86 -3.10 5.57 -10.86
N GLU A 87 -4.00 4.82 -11.49
CA GLU A 87 -5.44 4.94 -11.27
C GLU A 87 -5.78 4.70 -9.79
N MET A 88 -5.27 3.61 -9.20
CA MET A 88 -5.51 3.30 -7.80
C MET A 88 -4.87 4.31 -6.86
N LEU A 89 -3.68 4.86 -7.19
CA LEU A 89 -3.05 5.92 -6.41
C LEU A 89 -3.93 7.17 -6.37
N ARG A 90 -4.51 7.56 -7.52
CA ARG A 90 -5.43 8.70 -7.61
C ARG A 90 -6.67 8.47 -6.74
N ILE A 91 -7.28 7.28 -6.81
CA ILE A 91 -8.45 6.93 -5.99
C ILE A 91 -8.10 6.94 -4.49
N ALA A 92 -6.97 6.34 -4.12
CA ALA A 92 -6.52 6.28 -2.74
C ALA A 92 -6.27 7.66 -2.13
N ARG A 93 -5.73 8.62 -2.89
CA ARG A 93 -5.59 10.01 -2.44
C ARG A 93 -6.95 10.68 -2.16
N ILE A 94 -7.97 10.37 -2.96
CA ILE A 94 -9.35 10.86 -2.74
C ILE A 94 -9.99 10.20 -1.53
N GLN A 95 -9.70 8.93 -1.27
CA GLN A 95 -10.19 8.23 -0.08
C GLN A 95 -9.51 8.79 1.19
N ALA A 96 -8.20 9.02 1.13
CA ALA A 96 -7.42 9.55 2.24
C ALA A 96 -7.82 10.96 2.68
N SER A 97 -8.35 11.80 1.79
CA SER A 97 -8.85 13.13 2.18
C SER A 97 -10.19 13.10 2.92
N LYS A 98 -10.83 11.93 3.02
CA LYS A 98 -12.12 11.72 3.68
C LYS A 98 -12.01 10.91 4.99
N LEU A 99 -10.81 10.44 5.31
CA LEU A 99 -10.47 9.68 6.52
C LEU A 99 -10.01 10.62 7.63
#